data_AF-A0A3D1F051-F1
#
_entry.id   AF-A0A3D1F051-F1
#
_cell.length_a   1.000
_cell.length_b   1.000
_cell.length_c   1.000
_cell.angle_alpha   90.00
_cell.angle_beta   90.00
_cell.angle_gamma   90.00
#
_symmetry.space_group_name_H-M   'P 1'
#
loop_
_entity.id
_entity.type
_entity.pdbx_description
1 polymer ?
#
loop_
_entity_poly.entity_id
_entity_poly.type
_entity_poly.pdbx_seq_one_letter_code
_entity_poly.pdbx_strand_id
1 'polypeptide(L)'
;MTTHLAFLGPIGTPELIVLAIIGLLVFGRRLPEVGRSLGKGIVEFKKGLSGVEDELKSAANSDTPESQKTDKLDSDATQSTMNSENESTKSQS
;
A
#
# COMPACT_ATOMS: atom_id res chain seq x y z
N MET A 1 -0.22 38.56 28.67
CA MET A 1 -0.08 39.18 27.34
C MET A 1 1.23 38.71 26.68
N THR A 2 1.29 37.47 26.17
CA THR A 2 2.49 36.96 25.47
C THR A 2 2.17 35.77 24.53
N THR A 3 0.92 35.60 24.09
CA THR A 3 0.55 34.49 23.17
C THR A 3 0.93 34.73 21.71
N HIS A 4 1.33 35.95 21.34
CA HIS A 4 1.59 36.31 19.93
C HIS A 4 2.92 35.80 19.38
N LEU A 5 3.87 35.39 20.24
CA LEU A 5 5.21 34.97 19.80
C LEU A 5 5.32 33.47 19.50
N ALA A 6 4.31 32.66 19.88
CA ALA A 6 4.26 31.24 19.53
C ALA A 6 4.00 30.99 18.03
N PHE A 7 3.49 32.00 17.31
CA PHE A 7 3.14 31.92 15.88
C PHE A 7 4.36 31.94 14.93
N LEU A 8 5.57 32.21 15.44
CA LEU A 8 6.83 32.18 14.68
C LEU A 8 7.70 30.97 15.06
N GLY A 9 7.10 29.91 15.61
CA GLY A 9 7.73 28.59 15.71
C GLY A 9 7.55 27.79 14.42
N PRO A 10 8.24 26.65 14.24
CA PRO A 10 7.93 25.74 13.15
C PRO A 10 6.44 25.44 13.19
N ILE A 11 5.75 25.75 12.08
CA ILE A 11 4.31 25.55 11.85
C ILE A 11 3.87 24.28 12.56
N GLY A 12 3.23 24.48 13.70
CA GLY A 12 2.89 23.41 14.61
C GLY A 12 1.56 22.81 14.22
N THR A 13 1.22 21.73 14.91
CA THR A 13 -0.15 21.20 14.91
C THR A 13 -1.21 22.26 15.22
N PRO A 14 -1.04 23.25 16.13
CA PRO A 14 -2.07 24.25 16.37
C PRO A 14 -2.35 25.15 15.15
N GLU A 15 -1.34 25.60 14.40
CA GLU A 15 -1.54 26.42 13.20
C GLU A 15 -2.31 25.66 12.12
N LEU A 16 -2.00 24.38 11.91
CA LEU A 16 -2.76 23.52 10.98
C LEU A 16 -4.22 23.34 11.41
N ILE A 17 -4.50 23.21 12.71
CA ILE A 17 -5.88 23.12 13.21
C ILE A 17 -6.64 24.41 12.94
N VAL A 18 -6.03 25.58 13.14
CA VAL A 18 -6.67 26.88 12.85
C VAL A 18 -6.99 27.00 11.36
N LEU A 19 -6.04 26.65 10.48
CA LEU A 19 -6.27 26.63 9.03
C LEU A 19 -7.35 25.62 8.62
N ALA A 20 -7.37 24.44 9.25
CA ALA A 20 -8.39 23.43 9.00
C ALA A 20 -9.78 23.91 9.42
N ILE A 21 -9.91 24.63 10.54
CA ILE A 21 -11.17 25.23 10.97
C ILE A 21 -11.64 26.30 9.98
N ILE A 22 -10.74 27.20 9.55
CA ILE A 22 -11.08 28.22 8.54
C ILE A 22 -11.53 27.56 7.24
N GLY A 23 -10.79 26.55 6.77
CA GLY A 23 -11.18 25.74 5.61
C GLY A 23 -12.53 25.07 5.80
N LEU A 24 -12.80 24.49 6.96
CA LEU A 24 -14.09 23.87 7.28
C LEU A 24 -15.23 24.88 7.32
N LEU A 25 -15.01 26.13 7.73
CA LEU A 25 -16.04 27.17 7.67
C LEU A 25 -16.33 27.60 6.23
N VAL A 26 -15.30 27.73 5.39
CA VAL A 26 -15.45 28.11 3.97
C VAL A 26 -16.11 26.99 3.15
N PHE A 27 -15.63 25.76 3.30
CA PHE A 27 -16.11 24.61 2.54
C PHE A 27 -17.33 23.92 3.19
N GLY A 28 -17.46 24.01 4.51
CA GLY A 28 -18.56 23.41 5.27
C GLY A 28 -18.75 21.93 4.97
N ARG A 29 -19.99 21.58 4.65
CA ARG A 29 -20.40 20.20 4.28
C ARG A 29 -19.82 19.73 2.95
N ARG A 30 -19.23 20.62 2.14
CA ARG A 30 -18.63 20.25 0.85
C ARG A 30 -17.24 19.65 1.02
N LEU A 31 -16.54 19.91 2.13
CA LEU A 31 -15.19 19.36 2.40
C LEU A 31 -15.07 17.83 2.14
N PRO A 32 -15.95 16.95 2.68
CA PRO A 32 -15.89 15.51 2.41
C PRO A 32 -16.19 15.15 0.96
N GLU A 33 -16.94 15.97 0.22
CA GLU A 33 -17.23 15.76 -1.19
C GLU A 33 -16.01 16.11 -2.06
N VAL A 34 -15.37 17.26 -1.82
CA VAL A 34 -14.12 17.65 -2.49
C VAL A 34 -13.02 16.64 -2.19
N GLY A 35 -12.85 16.24 -0.93
CA GLY A 35 -11.87 15.24 -0.52
C GLY A 35 -12.08 13.89 -1.21
N ARG A 36 -13.33 13.43 -1.35
CA ARG A 36 -13.65 12.20 -2.11
C ARG A 36 -13.34 12.34 -3.59
N SER A 37 -13.66 13.47 -4.21
CA SER A 37 -13.37 13.69 -5.64
C SER A 37 -11.86 13.74 -5.92
N LEU A 38 -11.10 14.47 -5.10
CA LEU A 38 -9.65 14.55 -5.18
C LEU A 38 -9.01 13.20 -4.91
N GLY A 39 -9.47 12.49 -3.86
CA GLY A 39 -8.97 11.16 -3.51
C GLY A 39 -9.11 10.15 -4.64
N LYS A 40 -10.27 10.14 -5.32
CA LYS A 40 -10.47 9.30 -6.52
C LYS A 40 -9.48 9.66 -7.63
N GLY A 41 -9.33 10.94 -7.94
CA GLY A 41 -8.38 11.41 -8.96
C GLY A 41 -6.94 11.01 -8.65
N ILE A 42 -6.51 11.10 -7.39
CA ILE A 42 -5.16 10.71 -6.95
C ILE A 42 -4.95 9.20 -7.07
N VAL A 43 -5.95 8.39 -6.74
CA VAL A 43 -5.89 6.93 -6.89
C VAL A 43 -5.80 6.52 -8.37
N GLU A 44 -6.63 7.10 -9.22
CA GLU A 44 -6.61 6.84 -10.67
C GLU A 44 -5.30 7.31 -11.31
N PHE A 45 -4.82 8.49 -10.91
CA PHE A 45 -3.52 9.01 -11.35
C PHE A 45 -2.37 8.08 -10.96
N LYS A 46 -2.33 7.60 -9.71
CA LYS A 46 -1.33 6.64 -9.25
C LYS A 46 -1.39 5.33 -10.03
N LYS A 47 -2.61 4.83 -10.31
CA LYS A 47 -2.80 3.60 -11.11
C LYS A 47 -2.29 3.79 -12.55
N GLY A 48 -2.55 4.94 -13.16
CA GLY A 48 -2.03 5.29 -14.48
C GLY A 48 -0.51 5.34 -14.51
N LEU A 49 0.11 6.00 -13.52
CA LEU A 49 1.57 6.06 -13.40
C LEU A 49 2.22 4.68 -13.22
N SER A 50 1.65 3.83 -12.36
CA SER A 50 2.17 2.47 -12.15
C SER A 50 2.05 1.61 -13.41
N GLY A 51 0.93 1.69 -14.15
CA GLY A 51 0.79 0.96 -15.41
C GLY A 51 1.82 1.38 -16.46
N VAL A 52 2.12 2.67 -16.55
CA VAL A 52 3.16 3.18 -17.46
C VAL A 52 4.55 2.72 -17.04
N GLU A 53 4.87 2.73 -15.73
CA GLU A 53 6.17 2.23 -15.25
C GLU A 53 6.37 0.74 -15.57
N ASP A 54 5.32 -0.07 -15.44
CA ASP A 54 5.36 -1.50 -15.77
C ASP A 54 5.49 -1.75 -17.28
N GLU A 55 4.81 -0.97 -18.12
CA GLU A 55 4.97 -1.01 -19.58
C GLU A 55 6.39 -0.62 -20.02
N LEU A 56 6.96 0.42 -19.42
CA LEU A 56 8.33 0.85 -19.69
C LEU A 56 9.35 -0.20 -19.25
N LYS A 57 9.14 -0.85 -18.10
CA LYS A 57 9.99 -1.97 -17.66
C LYS A 57 9.83 -3.17 -18.58
N SER A 58 8.62 -3.50 -19.02
CA SER A 58 8.41 -4.61 -19.95
C SER A 58 9.07 -4.35 -21.30
N ALA A 59 8.93 -3.14 -21.85
CA ALA A 59 9.58 -2.73 -23.10
C ALA A 59 11.11 -2.72 -23.00
N ALA A 60 11.67 -2.30 -21.87
CA ALA A 60 13.12 -2.30 -21.64
C ALA A 60 13.73 -3.70 -21.43
N ASN A 61 12.93 -4.70 -21.03
CA ASN A 61 13.37 -6.08 -20.82
C ASN A 61 13.03 -7.02 -21.99
N SER A 62 12.50 -6.50 -23.11
CA SER A 62 12.04 -7.28 -24.27
C SER A 62 13.14 -7.76 -25.23
N ASP A 63 14.40 -7.87 -24.78
CA ASP A 63 15.51 -8.48 -25.54
C ASP A 63 15.93 -9.88 -25.05
N THR A 64 15.24 -10.48 -24.08
CA THR A 64 15.47 -11.89 -23.71
C THR A 64 14.16 -12.64 -23.48
N PRO A 65 13.86 -13.71 -24.25
CA PRO A 65 12.70 -14.55 -24.01
C PRO A 65 13.00 -15.54 -22.88
N GLU A 66 12.53 -15.25 -21.66
CA GLU A 66 12.47 -16.27 -20.61
C GLU A 66 11.05 -16.41 -20.05
N SER A 67 10.45 -17.53 -20.45
CA SER A 67 9.24 -18.14 -19.93
C SER A 67 9.30 -18.30 -18.42
N GLN A 68 8.35 -17.71 -17.68
CA GLN A 68 7.86 -18.30 -16.43
C GLN A 68 6.34 -18.18 -16.31
N LYS A 69 5.72 -19.24 -16.82
CA LYS A 69 4.45 -19.82 -16.39
C LYS A 69 4.51 -20.15 -14.89
N THR A 70 3.74 -19.48 -14.05
CA THR A 70 3.32 -20.02 -12.75
C THR A 70 1.88 -20.50 -12.85
N ASP A 71 1.81 -21.79 -13.12
CA ASP A 71 0.65 -22.67 -13.03
C ASP A 71 0.09 -22.71 -11.59
N LYS A 72 -1.25 -22.70 -11.51
CA LYS A 72 -2.09 -23.56 -10.63
C LYS A 72 -2.09 -23.30 -9.12
N LEU A 73 -3.12 -22.58 -8.67
CA LEU A 73 -3.67 -22.63 -7.33
C LEU A 73 -4.76 -23.73 -7.28
N ASP A 74 -4.36 -24.97 -7.01
CA ASP A 74 -5.27 -26.03 -6.53
C ASP A 74 -4.41 -27.20 -6.00
N SER A 75 -4.27 -27.28 -4.67
CA SER A 75 -3.91 -28.47 -3.87
C SER A 75 -3.60 -28.04 -2.42
N ASP A 76 -4.63 -27.62 -1.68
CA ASP A 76 -4.61 -27.67 -0.21
C ASP A 76 -5.58 -28.77 0.24
N ALA A 77 -5.11 -30.00 0.10
CA ALA A 77 -5.66 -31.14 0.80
C ALA A 77 -4.55 -32.18 0.96
N THR A 78 -4.32 -32.61 2.19
CA THR A 78 -3.59 -33.84 2.55
C THR A 78 -2.06 -33.69 2.64
N GLN A 79 -1.58 -33.31 3.82
CA GLN A 79 -0.48 -34.01 4.53
C GLN A 79 -0.20 -33.36 5.90
N SER A 80 -1.22 -33.37 6.76
CA SER A 80 -0.98 -33.41 8.20
C SER A 80 -1.85 -34.54 8.71
N THR A 81 -1.23 -35.51 9.39
CA THR A 81 -1.82 -36.69 10.07
C THR A 81 -1.46 -38.03 9.39
N MET A 82 -0.62 -38.78 10.13
CA MET A 82 -0.41 -40.23 10.14
C MET A 82 0.74 -40.82 9.32
N ASN A 83 1.54 -41.61 10.04
CA ASN A 83 2.52 -42.62 9.60
C ASN A 83 3.96 -42.18 9.34
N SER A 84 4.69 -41.90 10.42
CA SER A 84 6.09 -42.33 10.52
C SER A 84 6.44 -42.67 11.96
N GLU A 85 5.75 -43.67 12.49
CA GLU A 85 6.02 -44.27 13.80
C GLU A 85 5.95 -45.79 13.66
N ASN A 86 6.79 -46.37 12.78
CA ASN A 86 7.17 -47.77 12.83
C ASN A 86 8.37 -48.06 11.92
N GLU A 87 9.57 -48.10 12.50
CA GLU A 87 10.68 -49.04 12.23
C GLU A 87 11.85 -48.57 13.09
N SER A 88 11.95 -49.12 14.30
CA SER A 88 12.98 -50.12 14.62
C SER A 88 14.38 -49.60 14.30
N THR A 89 15.13 -49.19 15.32
CA THR A 89 16.09 -50.07 16.00
C THR A 89 16.93 -50.90 15.04
N LYS A 90 18.24 -50.89 15.32
CA LYS A 90 19.27 -51.84 14.87
C LYS A 90 20.23 -51.26 13.84
N SER A 91 21.48 -51.61 14.08
CA SER A 91 22.63 -51.49 13.19
C SER A 91 23.34 -50.15 13.33
N GLN A 92 24.31 -50.08 14.24
CA GLN A 92 25.70 -50.35 13.87
C GLN A 92 26.24 -49.26 12.94
N SER A 93 26.91 -48.25 13.48
CA SER A 93 28.37 -48.21 13.64
C SER A 93 28.80 -46.82 14.08
#